data_AF-A0A7V5PYE4-F1
#
_entry.id   AF-A0A7V5PYE4-F1
#
_cell.length_a   1.000
_cell.length_b   1.000
_cell.length_c   1.000
_cell.angle_alpha   90.00
_cell.angle_beta   90.00
_cell.angle_gamma   90.00
#
_symmetry.space_group_name_H-M   'P 1'
#
loop_
_entity.id
_entity.type
_entity.pdbx_description
1 polymer ?
#
loop_
_entity_poly.entity_id
_entity_poly.type
_entity_poly.pdbx_seq_one_letter_code
_entity_poly.pdbx_strand_id
1 'polypeptide(L)'
;MNRNLFALRLVRRFWLLGLPFVLGYLPAVAGDPDPIEVFNRRILPIFKSEKPSSCVQCHLASVDLKDYILPSAEKTFLSLRDQGLIDLDSPENSKILQLIDMGSQDTDAGARLIHAKTRRAEYEAFAAWIRACARDERLRRLPPLPETERAGPHQANAVIRHARKSRVVDAFARTIWAQRLRCFPCHTPFEVDPENLRQAPARKTLRQLTERYGKEKVEQLGFFRETPEATLQRLIDVSRQSAEGDLPIINVRNPLESLLLLKPLED
;
A
#
# COMPACT_ATOMS: atom_id res chain seq x y z
N MET A 1 17.99 -7.45 -82.24
CA MET A 1 19.11 -7.99 -83.02
C MET A 1 19.50 -9.35 -82.44
N ASN A 2 19.24 -10.37 -83.25
CA ASN A 2 19.60 -11.79 -83.12
C ASN A 2 20.91 -12.12 -82.37
N ARG A 3 20.89 -13.09 -81.43
CA ARG A 3 21.50 -14.44 -81.63
C ARG A 3 21.52 -15.30 -80.36
N ASN A 4 20.87 -16.45 -80.50
CA ASN A 4 21.17 -17.70 -79.81
C ASN A 4 22.65 -18.09 -79.96
N LEU A 5 23.22 -18.77 -78.96
CA LEU A 5 24.22 -19.81 -79.17
C LEU A 5 24.12 -20.89 -78.09
N PHE A 6 23.97 -22.11 -78.60
CA PHE A 6 23.94 -23.40 -77.93
C PHE A 6 25.25 -23.71 -77.19
N ALA A 7 25.14 -24.44 -76.07
CA ALA A 7 26.07 -25.51 -75.75
C ALA A 7 25.42 -26.54 -74.82
N LEU A 8 25.07 -27.70 -75.40
CA LEU A 8 24.86 -28.95 -74.67
C LEU A 8 26.13 -29.33 -73.90
N ARG A 9 26.00 -29.83 -72.66
CA ARG A 9 26.82 -30.94 -72.17
C ARG A 9 26.06 -31.76 -71.13
N LEU A 10 25.72 -32.97 -71.57
CA LEU A 10 25.25 -34.10 -70.80
C LEU A 10 26.42 -34.63 -69.95
N VAL A 11 26.33 -34.66 -68.62
CA VAL A 11 27.18 -35.54 -67.79
C VAL A 11 26.40 -36.09 -66.59
N ARG A 12 26.04 -37.36 -66.72
CA ARG A 12 26.01 -38.46 -65.73
C ARG A 12 25.66 -38.15 -64.27
N ARG A 13 24.55 -38.77 -63.87
CA ARG A 13 24.20 -39.24 -62.53
C ARG A 13 25.42 -39.74 -61.73
N PHE A 14 25.61 -39.18 -60.54
CA PHE A 14 26.19 -39.90 -59.41
C PHE A 14 25.25 -39.74 -58.22
N TRP A 15 24.65 -40.86 -57.82
CA TRP A 15 23.97 -41.03 -56.55
C TRP A 15 25.01 -40.94 -55.43
N LEU A 16 24.93 -39.91 -54.60
CA LEU A 16 25.52 -39.90 -53.26
C LEU A 16 24.40 -39.50 -52.30
N LEU A 17 23.94 -40.49 -51.54
CA LEU A 17 23.07 -40.34 -50.38
C LEU A 17 23.79 -39.49 -49.33
N GLY A 18 23.58 -38.18 -49.38
CA GLY A 18 23.91 -37.28 -48.28
C GLY A 18 22.84 -37.39 -47.20
N LEU A 19 23.13 -38.10 -46.12
CA LEU A 19 22.37 -38.00 -44.88
C LEU A 19 22.45 -36.53 -44.41
N PRO A 20 21.33 -35.79 -44.25
CA PRO A 20 21.39 -34.53 -43.54
C PRO A 20 21.69 -34.85 -42.07
N PHE A 21 22.88 -34.49 -41.62
CA PHE A 21 23.20 -34.40 -40.20
C PHE A 21 22.31 -33.29 -39.63
N VAL A 22 21.13 -33.66 -39.13
CA VAL A 22 20.27 -32.77 -38.35
C VAL A 22 21.03 -32.50 -37.07
N LEU A 23 21.79 -31.40 -37.07
CA LEU A 23 22.39 -30.83 -35.89
C LEU A 23 21.21 -30.44 -34.97
N GLY A 24 20.91 -31.33 -34.02
CA GLY A 24 19.88 -31.10 -33.02
C GLY A 24 20.19 -29.81 -32.28
N TYR A 25 19.41 -28.77 -32.56
CA TYR A 25 19.39 -27.56 -31.76
C TYR A 25 18.73 -27.94 -30.43
N LEU A 26 19.53 -28.43 -29.48
CA LEU A 26 19.10 -28.53 -28.10
C LEU A 26 18.83 -27.09 -27.65
N PRO A 27 17.58 -26.73 -27.28
CA PRO A 27 17.36 -25.45 -26.66
C PRO A 27 18.21 -25.43 -25.39
N ALA A 28 19.10 -24.43 -25.30
CA ALA A 28 19.75 -24.12 -24.04
C ALA A 28 18.63 -23.92 -23.02
N VAL A 29 18.53 -24.83 -22.05
CA VAL A 29 17.76 -24.58 -20.83
C VAL A 29 18.42 -23.34 -20.24
N ALA A 30 17.80 -22.18 -20.45
CA ALA A 30 18.18 -20.99 -19.72
C ALA A 30 18.04 -21.35 -18.26
N GLY A 31 19.17 -21.58 -17.58
CA GLY A 31 19.19 -21.86 -16.16
C GLY A 31 18.41 -20.77 -15.46
N ASP A 32 17.53 -21.17 -14.54
CA ASP A 32 16.80 -20.20 -13.73
C ASP A 32 17.80 -19.24 -13.06
N PRO A 33 17.47 -17.94 -12.96
CA PRO A 33 18.40 -16.93 -12.49
C PRO A 33 18.82 -17.22 -11.04
N ASP A 34 20.13 -17.12 -10.78
CA ASP A 34 20.73 -17.32 -9.45
C ASP A 34 20.05 -16.38 -8.42
N PRO A 35 19.52 -16.91 -7.30
CA PRO A 35 18.91 -16.10 -6.26
C PRO A 35 19.78 -14.93 -5.78
N ILE A 36 21.10 -15.11 -5.72
CA ILE A 36 22.04 -14.06 -5.31
C ILE A 36 22.10 -12.95 -6.35
N GLU A 37 22.14 -13.30 -7.64
CA GLU A 37 22.10 -12.33 -8.74
C GLU A 37 20.81 -11.52 -8.73
N VAL A 38 19.66 -12.18 -8.60
CA VAL A 38 18.34 -11.51 -8.53
C VAL A 38 18.30 -10.55 -7.34
N PHE A 39 18.78 -10.99 -6.17
CA PHE A 39 18.82 -10.16 -4.97
C PHE A 39 19.68 -8.92 -5.17
N ASN A 40 20.93 -9.08 -5.61
CA ASN A 40 21.88 -7.97 -5.78
C ASN A 40 21.40 -6.96 -6.82
N ARG A 41 20.79 -7.44 -7.90
CA ARG A 41 20.34 -6.58 -9.00
C ARG A 41 19.01 -5.88 -8.72
N ARG A 42 18.09 -6.52 -7.98
CA ARG A 42 16.70 -6.05 -7.88
C ARG A 42 16.25 -5.69 -6.47
N ILE A 43 16.77 -6.34 -5.43
CA ILE A 43 16.33 -6.14 -4.03
C ILE A 43 17.27 -5.24 -3.26
N LEU A 44 18.58 -5.47 -3.37
CA LEU A 44 19.58 -4.66 -2.66
C LEU A 44 19.50 -3.16 -3.00
N PRO A 45 19.17 -2.72 -4.24
CA PRO A 45 18.97 -1.29 -4.52
C PRO A 45 17.78 -0.67 -3.76
N ILE A 46 16.74 -1.44 -3.46
CA ILE A 46 15.59 -0.97 -2.66
C ILE A 46 16.07 -0.66 -1.24
N PHE A 47 16.84 -1.58 -0.65
CA PHE A 47 17.46 -1.41 0.67
C PHE A 47 18.37 -0.19 0.74
N LYS A 48 19.18 0.04 -0.29
CA LYS A 48 20.15 1.16 -0.36
C LYS A 48 19.53 2.50 -0.77
N SER A 49 18.28 2.53 -1.23
CA SER A 49 17.66 3.77 -1.68
C SER A 49 17.38 4.71 -0.50
N GLU A 50 17.59 6.01 -0.67
CA GLU A 50 17.16 7.02 0.31
C GLU A 50 15.63 7.23 0.25
N LYS A 51 14.98 6.87 -0.86
CA LYS A 51 13.52 7.01 -1.02
C LYS A 51 12.80 5.93 -0.20
N PRO A 52 11.72 6.27 0.54
CA PRO A 52 10.94 5.27 1.27
C PRO A 52 10.35 4.22 0.32
N SER A 53 10.21 2.98 0.77
CA SER A 53 9.55 1.92 -0.01
C SER A 53 8.04 2.15 -0.11
N SER A 54 7.36 1.35 -0.94
CA SER A 54 5.90 1.42 -1.05
C SER A 54 5.16 1.06 0.27
N CYS A 55 5.80 0.31 1.18
CA CYS A 55 5.18 -0.15 2.43
C CYS A 55 4.93 0.99 3.43
N VAL A 56 5.82 1.99 3.49
CA VAL A 56 5.66 3.16 4.38
C VAL A 56 4.42 3.99 4.00
N GLN A 57 3.97 3.86 2.75
CA GLN A 57 3.01 4.77 2.13
C GLN A 57 1.56 4.26 2.19
N CYS A 58 1.35 2.97 2.45
CA CYS A 58 0.06 2.28 2.23
C CYS A 58 -0.52 1.61 3.49
N HIS A 59 -0.78 2.37 4.55
CA HIS A 59 -1.40 1.93 5.84
C HIS A 59 -0.46 1.46 6.95
N LEU A 60 0.81 1.18 6.68
CA LEU A 60 1.80 0.81 7.68
C LEU A 60 2.82 1.94 7.88
N ALA A 61 2.37 3.11 8.36
CA ALA A 61 3.20 4.31 8.53
C ALA A 61 4.43 4.14 9.46
N SER A 62 4.58 2.97 10.10
CA SER A 62 5.70 2.62 10.98
C SER A 62 6.45 1.36 10.55
N VAL A 63 6.27 0.92 9.30
CA VAL A 63 6.95 -0.28 8.75
C VAL A 63 7.45 0.02 7.33
N ASP A 64 8.75 -0.07 7.13
CA ASP A 64 9.36 0.01 5.80
C ASP A 64 9.69 -1.41 5.30
N LEU A 65 9.51 -1.68 4.01
CA LEU A 65 9.99 -2.91 3.37
C LEU A 65 11.50 -3.12 3.59
N LYS A 66 12.26 -2.02 3.69
CA LYS A 66 13.72 -2.07 3.94
C LYS A 66 14.07 -2.71 5.28
N ASP A 67 13.20 -2.58 6.27
CA ASP A 67 13.40 -3.19 7.60
C ASP A 67 13.46 -4.72 7.52
N TYR A 68 12.95 -5.29 6.42
CA TYR A 68 12.93 -6.72 6.15
C TYR A 68 14.07 -7.21 5.25
N ILE A 69 14.98 -6.33 4.81
CA ILE A 69 16.10 -6.67 3.93
C ILE A 69 17.41 -6.60 4.73
N LEU A 70 18.16 -7.71 4.76
CA LEU A 70 19.48 -7.78 5.38
C LEU A 70 20.60 -7.64 4.34
N PRO A 71 21.85 -7.39 4.74
CA PRO A 71 22.96 -7.15 3.80
C PRO A 71 23.26 -8.29 2.81
N SER A 72 22.74 -9.51 3.04
CA SER A 72 22.94 -10.67 2.16
C SER A 72 21.62 -11.31 1.77
N ALA A 73 21.57 -11.88 0.56
CA ALA A 73 20.44 -12.66 0.06
C ALA A 73 20.08 -13.80 1.02
N GLU A 74 21.07 -14.59 1.45
CA GLU A 74 20.84 -15.72 2.34
C GLU A 74 20.20 -15.29 3.67
N LYS A 75 20.82 -14.36 4.40
CA LYS A 75 20.23 -13.88 5.66
C LYS A 75 18.83 -13.29 5.49
N THR A 76 18.59 -12.55 4.40
CA THR A 76 17.25 -12.00 4.13
C THR A 76 16.24 -13.13 3.93
N PHE A 77 16.57 -14.13 3.12
CA PHE A 77 15.69 -15.27 2.86
C PHE A 77 15.40 -16.06 4.14
N LEU A 78 16.43 -16.43 4.91
CA LEU A 78 16.27 -17.16 6.16
C LEU A 78 15.41 -16.36 7.15
N SER A 79 15.69 -15.07 7.32
CA SER A 79 14.91 -14.20 8.20
C SER A 79 13.43 -14.18 7.83
N LEU A 80 13.10 -14.04 6.54
CA LEU A 80 11.71 -13.99 6.09
C LEU A 80 11.02 -15.36 6.18
N ARG A 81 11.71 -16.44 5.82
CA ARG A 81 11.24 -17.82 5.97
C ARG A 81 10.94 -18.14 7.43
N ASP A 82 11.85 -17.84 8.34
CA ASP A 82 11.76 -18.20 9.77
C ASP A 82 10.67 -17.39 10.50
N GLN A 83 10.29 -16.24 9.95
CA GLN A 83 9.15 -15.44 10.43
C GLN A 83 7.81 -15.86 9.79
N GLY A 84 7.81 -16.87 8.91
CA GLY A 84 6.61 -17.29 8.16
C GLY A 84 6.13 -16.26 7.15
N LEU A 85 7.03 -15.38 6.67
CA LEU A 85 6.71 -14.37 5.65
C LEU A 85 6.89 -14.90 4.22
N ILE A 86 7.67 -15.98 4.07
CA ILE A 86 7.84 -16.73 2.83
C ILE A 86 7.14 -18.09 2.98
N ASP A 87 6.35 -18.44 1.98
CA ASP A 87 5.80 -19.77 1.80
C ASP A 87 6.75 -20.56 0.88
N LEU A 88 7.31 -21.66 1.39
CA LEU A 88 8.26 -22.48 0.64
C LEU A 88 7.61 -23.39 -0.40
N ASP A 89 6.34 -23.73 -0.19
CA ASP A 89 5.61 -24.67 -1.05
C ASP A 89 4.79 -23.92 -2.09
N SER A 90 4.35 -22.69 -1.78
CA SER A 90 3.68 -21.77 -2.71
C SER A 90 4.31 -20.37 -2.66
N PRO A 91 5.51 -20.17 -3.24
CA PRO A 91 6.28 -18.91 -3.18
C PRO A 91 5.48 -17.65 -3.53
N GLU A 92 4.56 -17.74 -4.49
CA GLU A 92 3.66 -16.67 -4.92
C GLU A 92 2.63 -16.25 -3.86
N ASN A 93 2.29 -17.14 -2.92
CA ASN A 93 1.36 -16.89 -1.82
C ASN A 93 2.04 -16.33 -0.58
N SER A 94 3.37 -16.13 -0.63
CA SER A 94 4.16 -15.58 0.48
C SER A 94 3.54 -14.29 1.02
N LYS A 95 3.40 -14.22 2.35
CA LYS A 95 2.79 -13.08 3.04
C LYS A 95 3.49 -11.75 2.75
N ILE A 96 4.81 -11.75 2.55
CA ILE A 96 5.55 -10.54 2.16
C ILE A 96 5.08 -9.97 0.81
N LEU A 97 4.72 -10.82 -0.15
CA LEU A 97 4.19 -10.39 -1.44
C LEU A 97 2.80 -9.77 -1.30
N GLN A 98 1.95 -10.37 -0.46
CA GLN A 98 0.63 -9.81 -0.14
C GLN A 98 0.75 -8.43 0.52
N LEU A 99 1.71 -8.25 1.43
CA LEU A 99 1.94 -6.97 2.10
C LEU A 99 2.41 -5.87 1.14
N ILE A 100 3.28 -6.20 0.17
CA ILE A 100 3.71 -5.25 -0.87
C ILE A 100 2.51 -4.85 -1.73
N ASP A 101 1.69 -5.83 -2.14
CA ASP A 101 0.56 -5.59 -3.04
C ASP A 101 -0.62 -4.86 -2.37
N MET A 102 -0.76 -4.94 -1.04
CA MET A 102 -1.91 -4.45 -0.26
C MET A 102 -2.38 -3.02 -0.59
N GLY A 103 -1.49 -2.10 -0.94
CA GLY A 103 -1.92 -0.74 -1.32
C GLY A 103 -2.55 -0.62 -2.72
N SER A 104 -2.68 -1.70 -3.48
CA SER A 104 -3.59 -1.78 -4.63
C SER A 104 -5.06 -1.64 -4.19
N GLN A 105 -5.36 -1.94 -2.92
CA GLN A 105 -6.68 -1.87 -2.31
C GLN A 105 -6.89 -0.59 -1.46
N ASP A 106 -5.93 0.34 -1.40
CA ASP A 106 -6.08 1.59 -0.64
C ASP A 106 -7.27 2.39 -1.20
N THR A 107 -8.15 2.89 -0.34
CA THR A 107 -9.33 3.67 -0.76
C THR A 107 -8.97 5.05 -1.29
N ASP A 108 -7.78 5.56 -0.94
CA ASP A 108 -7.28 6.86 -1.40
C ASP A 108 -6.77 6.80 -2.86
N ALA A 109 -7.47 7.49 -3.75
CA ALA A 109 -7.17 7.49 -5.18
C ALA A 109 -5.81 8.11 -5.52
N GLY A 110 -5.34 9.09 -4.75
CA GLY A 110 -4.05 9.74 -4.95
C GLY A 110 -2.88 8.83 -4.57
N ALA A 111 -2.95 8.19 -3.41
CA ALA A 111 -1.96 7.25 -2.91
C ALA A 111 -1.81 6.02 -3.83
N ARG A 112 -2.92 5.53 -4.42
CA ARG A 112 -2.90 4.44 -5.41
C ARG A 112 -2.07 4.79 -6.66
N LEU A 113 -2.26 5.99 -7.21
CA LEU A 113 -1.68 6.39 -8.51
C LEU A 113 -0.20 6.77 -8.42
N ILE A 114 0.22 7.44 -7.34
CA ILE A 114 1.57 8.02 -7.24
C ILE A 114 2.65 6.93 -7.15
N HIS A 115 2.33 5.73 -6.63
CA HIS A 115 3.34 4.73 -6.26
C HIS A 115 3.15 3.34 -6.87
N ALA A 116 2.17 3.15 -7.76
CA ALA A 116 1.90 1.87 -8.42
C ALA A 116 3.14 1.29 -9.14
N LYS A 117 3.95 2.15 -9.78
CA LYS A 117 5.17 1.72 -10.48
C LYS A 117 6.21 1.16 -9.52
N THR A 118 6.44 1.82 -8.38
CA THR A 118 7.41 1.37 -7.37
C THR A 118 6.95 0.06 -6.73
N ARG A 119 5.68 -0.02 -6.31
CA ARG A 119 5.10 -1.23 -5.74
C ARG A 119 5.22 -2.42 -6.69
N ARG A 120 4.90 -2.22 -7.97
CA ARG A 120 5.02 -3.27 -8.98
C ARG A 120 6.46 -3.75 -9.13
N ALA A 121 7.43 -2.83 -9.18
CA ALA A 121 8.84 -3.19 -9.26
C ALA A 121 9.32 -3.96 -8.02
N GLU A 122 8.93 -3.52 -6.82
CA GLU A 122 9.22 -4.22 -5.56
C GLU A 122 8.59 -5.62 -5.54
N TYR A 123 7.31 -5.74 -5.92
CA TYR A 123 6.60 -7.02 -5.99
C TYR A 123 7.27 -7.99 -6.97
N GLU A 124 7.55 -7.54 -8.21
CA GLU A 124 8.18 -8.37 -9.23
C GLU A 124 9.61 -8.80 -8.83
N ALA A 125 10.36 -7.93 -8.17
CA ALA A 125 11.69 -8.24 -7.64
C ALA A 125 11.62 -9.33 -6.56
N PHE A 126 10.76 -9.15 -5.55
CA PHE A 126 10.58 -10.12 -4.48
C PHE A 126 10.00 -11.44 -4.98
N ALA A 127 9.00 -11.41 -5.86
CA ALA A 127 8.37 -12.63 -6.37
C ALA A 127 9.36 -13.48 -7.17
N ALA A 128 10.17 -12.86 -8.04
CA ALA A 128 11.19 -13.59 -8.78
C ALA A 128 12.26 -14.19 -7.85
N TRP A 129 12.72 -13.42 -6.88
CA TRP A 129 13.75 -13.84 -5.94
C TRP A 129 13.28 -14.95 -5.00
N ILE A 130 12.09 -14.83 -4.41
CA ILE A 130 11.52 -15.84 -3.51
C ILE A 130 11.34 -17.17 -4.25
N ARG A 131 10.85 -17.16 -5.50
CA ARG A 131 10.75 -18.38 -6.32
C ARG A 131 12.10 -19.06 -6.52
N ALA A 132 13.15 -18.27 -6.80
CA ALA A 132 14.50 -18.81 -6.97
C ALA A 132 15.02 -19.41 -5.67
N CYS A 133 14.87 -18.72 -4.53
CA CYS A 133 15.30 -19.24 -3.23
C CYS A 133 14.51 -20.46 -2.76
N ALA A 134 13.19 -20.51 -3.00
CA ALA A 134 12.36 -21.64 -2.59
C ALA A 134 12.68 -22.93 -3.35
N ARG A 135 13.26 -22.83 -4.56
CA ARG A 135 13.76 -23.98 -5.33
C ARG A 135 15.14 -24.46 -4.87
N ASP A 136 15.91 -23.62 -4.18
CA ASP A 136 17.22 -23.99 -3.66
C ASP A 136 17.08 -24.84 -2.38
N GLU A 137 17.28 -26.16 -2.53
CA GLU A 137 17.20 -27.11 -1.42
C GLU A 137 18.18 -26.80 -0.29
N ARG A 138 19.35 -26.22 -0.60
CA ARG A 138 20.34 -25.83 0.42
C ARG A 138 19.73 -24.76 1.31
N LEU A 139 19.17 -23.70 0.72
CA LEU A 139 18.54 -22.60 1.45
C LEU A 139 17.33 -23.08 2.26
N ARG A 140 16.54 -24.04 1.76
CA ARG A 140 15.42 -24.64 2.53
C ARG A 140 15.89 -25.35 3.79
N ARG A 141 17.04 -26.02 3.76
CA ARG A 141 17.54 -26.88 4.85
C ARG A 141 18.45 -26.15 5.84
N LEU A 142 18.87 -24.92 5.55
CA LEU A 142 19.69 -24.13 6.47
C LEU A 142 18.97 -23.91 7.80
N PRO A 143 19.70 -23.92 8.94
CA PRO A 143 19.11 -23.71 10.26
C PRO A 143 18.44 -22.33 10.37
N PRO A 144 17.44 -22.18 11.24
CA PRO A 144 16.82 -20.88 11.49
C PRO A 144 17.81 -19.86 12.07
N LEU A 145 17.65 -18.59 11.70
CA LEU A 145 18.36 -17.49 12.33
C LEU A 145 17.87 -17.27 13.77
N PRO A 146 18.79 -16.90 14.69
CA PRO A 146 18.41 -16.38 16.01
C PRO A 146 17.44 -15.20 15.87
N GLU A 147 16.48 -15.06 16.79
CA GLU A 147 15.49 -13.97 16.73
C GLU A 147 16.14 -12.57 16.67
N THR A 148 17.28 -12.39 17.35
CA THR A 148 18.04 -11.13 17.37
C THR A 148 18.70 -10.77 16.04
N GLU A 149 18.85 -11.73 15.12
CA GLU A 149 19.42 -11.52 13.79
C GLU A 149 18.34 -11.42 12.69
N ARG A 150 17.06 -11.55 13.05
CA ARG A 150 15.96 -11.46 12.09
C ARG A 150 15.67 -10.01 11.75
N ALA A 151 15.46 -9.76 10.47
CA ALA A 151 15.01 -8.50 9.92
C ALA A 151 13.58 -8.21 10.38
N GLY A 152 13.28 -6.96 10.69
CA GLY A 152 11.96 -6.52 11.05
C GLY A 152 11.97 -5.09 11.55
N PRO A 153 10.79 -4.46 11.67
CA PRO A 153 10.69 -3.10 12.15
C PRO A 153 11.24 -3.00 13.58
N HIS A 154 12.00 -1.93 13.85
CA HIS A 154 12.62 -1.68 15.15
C HIS A 154 11.60 -1.51 16.29
N GLN A 155 10.37 -1.10 15.97
CA GLN A 155 9.33 -0.88 16.96
C GLN A 155 8.62 -2.19 17.32
N ALA A 156 8.21 -2.30 18.59
CA ALA A 156 7.42 -3.45 19.03
C ALA A 156 6.08 -3.54 18.27
N ASN A 157 5.62 -4.77 18.00
CA ASN A 157 4.35 -5.04 17.31
C ASN A 157 3.15 -4.30 17.90
N ALA A 158 3.10 -4.09 19.22
CA ALA A 158 2.06 -3.32 19.87
C ALA A 158 2.04 -1.86 19.37
N VAL A 159 3.21 -1.21 19.31
CA VAL A 159 3.36 0.17 18.84
C VAL A 159 2.98 0.28 17.36
N ILE A 160 3.47 -0.64 16.53
CA ILE A 160 3.13 -0.70 15.10
C ILE A 160 1.62 -0.85 14.88
N ARG A 161 0.94 -1.70 15.67
CA ARG A 161 -0.52 -1.89 15.58
C ARG A 161 -1.29 -0.61 15.93
N HIS A 162 -0.78 0.19 16.87
CA HIS A 162 -1.39 1.47 17.23
C HIS A 162 -1.11 2.58 16.19
N ALA A 163 -0.02 2.48 15.44
CA ALA A 163 0.42 3.48 14.46
C ALA A 163 -0.01 3.24 13.00
N ARG A 164 -0.65 2.09 12.67
CA ARG A 164 -1.29 1.86 11.36
C ARG A 164 -2.27 2.98 11.02
N LYS A 165 -2.41 3.36 9.72
CA LYS A 165 -3.39 4.39 9.24
C LYS A 165 -4.68 4.24 10.07
N SER A 166 -4.95 5.30 10.81
CA SER A 166 -5.48 5.25 12.17
C SER A 166 -6.76 4.43 12.28
N ARG A 167 -6.72 3.30 13.02
CA ARG A 167 -7.95 2.57 13.42
C ARG A 167 -8.98 3.53 14.05
N VAL A 168 -8.50 4.60 14.68
CA VAL A 168 -9.34 5.65 15.27
C VAL A 168 -10.01 6.50 14.18
N VAL A 169 -9.28 6.95 13.16
CA VAL A 169 -9.86 7.66 12.00
C VAL A 169 -10.83 6.76 11.24
N ASP A 170 -10.45 5.50 10.99
CA ASP A 170 -11.31 4.53 10.31
C ASP A 170 -12.59 4.22 11.11
N ALA A 171 -12.46 4.02 12.43
CA ALA A 171 -13.61 3.81 13.30
C ALA A 171 -14.48 5.07 13.35
N PHE A 172 -13.88 6.25 13.50
CA PHE A 172 -14.57 7.53 13.46
C PHE A 172 -15.31 7.74 12.13
N ALA A 173 -14.67 7.41 11.01
CA ALA A 173 -15.23 7.51 9.67
C ALA A 173 -16.50 6.64 9.53
N ARG A 174 -16.42 5.38 9.97
CA ARG A 174 -17.52 4.41 9.86
C ARG A 174 -18.66 4.64 10.85
N THR A 175 -18.39 5.26 12.00
CA THR A 175 -19.37 5.40 13.08
C THR A 175 -19.97 6.80 13.15
N ILE A 176 -19.15 7.83 13.29
CA ILE A 176 -19.58 9.21 13.52
C ILE A 176 -19.67 9.98 12.20
N TRP A 177 -18.61 9.95 11.40
CA TRP A 177 -18.55 10.69 10.13
C TRP A 177 -19.62 10.26 9.12
N ALA A 178 -19.90 8.95 9.07
CA ALA A 178 -20.94 8.39 8.21
C ALA A 178 -22.35 8.95 8.52
N GLN A 179 -22.58 9.40 9.77
CA GLN A 179 -23.89 9.92 10.19
C GLN A 179 -24.02 11.44 10.04
N ARG A 180 -22.99 12.12 9.52
CA ARG A 180 -22.91 13.60 9.49
C ARG A 180 -24.10 14.28 8.79
N LEU A 181 -24.67 13.63 7.77
CA LEU A 181 -25.79 14.19 7.01
C LEU A 181 -27.13 14.18 7.77
N ARG A 182 -27.22 13.52 8.94
CA ARG A 182 -28.42 13.58 9.79
C ARG A 182 -28.69 14.98 10.34
N CYS A 183 -27.63 15.77 10.52
CA CYS A 183 -27.72 17.12 11.05
C CYS A 183 -27.39 18.18 9.99
N PHE A 184 -27.58 17.80 8.72
CA PHE A 184 -27.49 18.68 7.55
C PHE A 184 -28.63 19.71 7.58
N PRO A 185 -28.39 20.98 7.22
CA PRO A 185 -27.11 21.53 6.72
C PRO A 185 -26.23 22.16 7.80
N CYS A 186 -26.73 22.33 9.02
CA CYS A 186 -26.11 23.21 10.03
C CYS A 186 -24.72 22.76 10.48
N HIS A 187 -24.50 21.44 10.59
CA HIS A 187 -23.22 20.90 11.04
C HIS A 187 -22.29 20.48 9.90
N THR A 188 -22.77 20.51 8.65
CA THR A 188 -22.02 20.13 7.44
C THR A 188 -22.24 21.17 6.33
N PRO A 189 -21.96 22.47 6.56
CA PRO A 189 -22.26 23.51 5.59
C PRO A 189 -21.47 23.34 4.27
N PHE A 190 -20.31 22.66 4.32
CA PHE A 190 -19.50 22.33 3.15
C PHE A 190 -20.17 21.31 2.19
N GLU A 191 -21.20 20.58 2.65
CA GLU A 191 -21.98 19.65 1.80
C GLU A 191 -23.08 20.38 1.00
N VAL A 192 -23.28 21.69 1.25
CA VAL A 192 -24.29 22.48 0.55
C VAL A 192 -23.74 22.95 -0.79
N ASP A 193 -24.20 22.32 -1.85
CA ASP A 193 -23.87 22.66 -3.22
C ASP A 193 -24.68 23.91 -3.67
N PRO A 194 -24.00 25.01 -4.07
CA PRO A 194 -24.68 26.20 -4.56
C PRO A 194 -25.45 25.98 -5.87
N GLU A 195 -25.00 25.07 -6.72
CA GLU A 195 -25.59 24.80 -8.04
C GLU A 195 -26.77 23.81 -7.96
N ASN A 196 -26.83 23.01 -6.90
CA ASN A 196 -27.93 22.07 -6.71
C ASN A 196 -29.22 22.80 -6.30
N LEU A 197 -30.16 22.91 -7.24
CA LEU A 197 -31.46 23.56 -7.01
C LEU A 197 -32.29 22.88 -5.90
N ARG A 198 -32.14 21.56 -5.70
CA ARG A 198 -32.86 20.82 -4.65
C ARG A 198 -32.41 21.21 -3.24
N GLN A 199 -31.24 21.81 -3.10
CA GLN A 199 -30.70 22.26 -1.81
C GLN A 199 -30.98 23.75 -1.52
N ALA A 200 -31.82 24.41 -2.32
CA ALA A 200 -32.24 25.79 -2.05
C ALA A 200 -32.81 26.00 -0.63
N PRO A 201 -33.60 25.08 -0.04
CA PRO A 201 -34.05 25.21 1.35
C PRO A 201 -32.90 25.22 2.35
N ALA A 202 -31.88 24.36 2.16
CA ALA A 202 -30.71 24.30 3.04
C ALA A 202 -29.91 25.61 3.02
N ARG A 203 -29.72 26.20 1.84
CA ARG A 203 -29.08 27.51 1.69
C ARG A 203 -29.88 28.61 2.40
N LYS A 204 -31.21 28.57 2.31
CA LYS A 204 -32.09 29.50 3.02
C LYS A 204 -31.93 29.36 4.54
N THR A 205 -31.92 28.13 5.07
CA THR A 205 -31.72 27.86 6.49
C THR A 205 -30.38 28.40 6.99
N LEU A 206 -29.28 28.11 6.30
CA LEU A 206 -27.96 28.61 6.68
C LEU A 206 -27.91 30.15 6.67
N ARG A 207 -28.53 30.78 5.67
CA ARG A 207 -28.63 32.25 5.59
C ARG A 207 -29.38 32.81 6.79
N GLN A 208 -30.54 32.26 7.12
CA GLN A 208 -31.35 32.69 8.26
C GLN A 208 -30.63 32.51 9.60
N LEU A 209 -29.91 31.40 9.78
CA LEU A 209 -29.08 31.20 10.97
C LEU A 209 -27.96 32.23 11.05
N THR A 210 -27.32 32.54 9.92
CA THR A 210 -26.23 33.53 9.85
C THR A 210 -26.73 34.93 10.17
N GLU A 211 -27.89 35.32 9.63
CA GLU A 211 -28.55 36.60 9.94
C GLU A 211 -28.94 36.70 11.42
N ARG A 212 -29.43 35.60 12.01
CA ARG A 212 -29.92 35.60 13.39
C ARG A 212 -28.82 35.55 14.45
N TYR A 213 -27.77 34.75 14.22
CA TYR A 213 -26.76 34.44 15.24
C TYR A 213 -25.37 35.00 14.91
N GLY A 214 -25.16 35.52 13.71
CA GLY A 214 -23.86 35.94 13.21
C GLY A 214 -23.06 34.78 12.64
N LYS A 215 -22.17 35.09 11.70
CA LYS A 215 -21.35 34.12 10.95
C LYS A 215 -20.47 33.26 11.87
N GLU A 216 -19.83 33.87 12.85
CA GLU A 216 -18.91 33.18 13.77
C GLU A 216 -19.61 32.06 14.56
N LYS A 217 -20.79 32.33 15.12
CA LYS A 217 -21.57 31.32 15.86
C LYS A 217 -22.03 30.17 14.95
N VAL A 218 -22.40 30.47 13.72
CA VAL A 218 -22.80 29.43 12.74
C VAL A 218 -21.61 28.57 12.32
N GLU A 219 -20.42 29.15 12.15
CA GLU A 219 -19.19 28.40 11.87
C GLU A 219 -18.78 27.47 13.03
N GLN A 220 -19.05 27.86 14.28
CA GLN A 220 -18.83 27.01 15.46
C GLN A 220 -19.73 25.77 15.46
N LEU A 221 -20.96 25.87 14.92
CA LEU A 221 -21.85 24.71 14.77
C LEU A 221 -21.30 23.70 13.76
N GLY A 222 -20.57 24.14 12.74
CA GLY A 222 -19.94 23.27 11.73
C GLY A 222 -18.76 22.45 12.28
N PHE A 223 -19.02 21.45 13.12
CA PHE A 223 -17.93 20.63 13.67
C PHE A 223 -17.38 19.62 12.66
N PHE A 224 -18.19 19.15 11.71
CA PHE A 224 -17.74 18.31 10.58
C PHE A 224 -16.96 19.17 9.55
N ARG A 225 -15.88 18.63 8.96
CA ARG A 225 -14.99 19.25 7.94
C ARG A 225 -15.03 18.45 6.63
N GLU A 226 -14.32 18.82 5.57
CA GLU A 226 -14.46 18.08 4.30
C GLU A 226 -14.08 16.58 4.39
N THR A 227 -13.22 16.20 5.34
CA THR A 227 -12.76 14.82 5.54
C THR A 227 -12.90 14.35 7.00
N PRO A 228 -12.98 13.02 7.25
CA PRO A 228 -12.98 12.48 8.60
C PRO A 228 -11.70 12.83 9.37
N GLU A 229 -10.54 12.86 8.70
CA GLU A 229 -9.27 13.25 9.29
C GLU A 229 -9.29 14.70 9.75
N ALA A 230 -9.71 15.63 8.89
CA ALA A 230 -9.77 17.06 9.21
C ALA A 230 -10.73 17.33 10.37
N THR A 231 -11.81 16.55 10.46
CA THR A 231 -12.78 16.65 11.54
C THR A 231 -12.23 16.15 12.85
N LEU A 232 -11.67 14.94 12.84
CA LEU A 232 -11.08 14.37 14.04
C LEU A 232 -9.93 15.26 14.55
N GLN A 233 -9.10 15.77 13.64
CA GLN A 233 -8.03 16.70 13.98
C GLN A 233 -8.57 17.97 14.63
N ARG A 234 -9.61 18.60 14.05
CA ARG A 234 -10.26 19.76 14.67
C ARG A 234 -10.78 19.46 16.06
N LEU A 235 -11.44 18.33 16.26
CA LEU A 235 -11.99 17.94 17.57
C LEU A 235 -10.87 17.77 18.61
N ILE A 236 -9.73 17.20 18.20
CA ILE A 236 -8.54 17.07 19.04
C ILE A 236 -7.94 18.44 19.35
N ASP A 237 -7.83 19.33 18.36
CA ASP A 237 -7.24 20.66 18.53
C ASP A 237 -8.09 21.51 19.47
N VAL A 238 -9.41 21.52 19.30
CA VAL A 238 -10.36 22.17 20.21
C VAL A 238 -10.18 21.62 21.62
N SER A 239 -10.15 20.29 21.78
CA SER A 239 -9.96 19.68 23.09
C SER A 239 -8.66 20.06 23.78
N ARG A 240 -7.58 20.26 23.02
CA ARG A 240 -6.27 20.66 23.57
C ARG A 240 -6.22 22.13 23.96
N GLN A 241 -7.01 22.96 23.29
CA GLN A 241 -7.09 24.40 23.49
C GLN A 241 -8.12 24.79 24.58
N SER A 242 -9.05 23.89 24.92
CA SER A 242 -10.01 24.10 26.01
C SER A 242 -9.30 24.39 27.34
N ALA A 243 -9.79 25.42 28.05
CA ALA A 243 -9.31 25.78 29.37
C ALA A 243 -9.79 24.76 30.41
N GLU A 244 -9.18 24.78 31.59
CA GLU A 244 -9.64 23.97 32.72
C GLU A 244 -11.05 24.40 33.13
N GLY A 245 -11.99 23.46 33.15
CA GLY A 245 -13.42 23.71 33.37
C GLY A 245 -14.27 23.82 32.09
N ASP A 246 -13.67 23.96 30.91
CA ASP A 246 -14.39 23.85 29.64
C ASP A 246 -14.62 22.37 29.27
N LEU A 247 -15.81 22.05 28.77
CA LEU A 247 -16.18 20.70 28.33
C LEU A 247 -16.19 20.62 26.80
N PRO A 248 -15.07 20.26 26.15
CA PRO A 248 -15.05 20.05 24.71
C PRO A 248 -15.90 18.83 24.31
N ILE A 249 -16.35 18.81 23.04
CA ILE A 249 -17.15 17.71 22.47
C ILE A 249 -16.50 16.35 22.74
N ILE A 250 -15.19 16.25 22.48
CA ILE A 250 -14.34 15.17 22.97
C ILE A 250 -13.28 15.78 23.89
N ASN A 251 -12.99 15.14 25.02
CA ASN A 251 -11.93 15.55 25.92
C ASN A 251 -10.77 14.54 25.83
N VAL A 252 -9.68 14.92 25.13
CA VAL A 252 -8.53 14.03 24.92
C VAL A 252 -7.69 13.82 26.18
N ARG A 253 -7.79 14.72 27.18
CA ARG A 253 -7.07 14.60 28.46
C ARG A 253 -7.84 13.70 29.43
N ASN A 254 -9.16 13.87 29.50
CA ASN A 254 -10.06 13.07 30.31
C ASN A 254 -11.29 12.64 29.50
N PRO A 255 -11.25 11.50 28.79
CA PRO A 255 -12.32 11.09 27.87
C PRO A 255 -13.71 10.98 28.51
N LEU A 256 -13.79 10.65 29.80
CA LEU A 256 -15.06 10.55 30.52
C LEU A 256 -15.75 11.90 30.73
N GLU A 257 -15.00 12.99 30.65
CA GLU A 257 -15.50 14.37 30.70
C GLU A 257 -15.79 14.94 29.31
N SER A 258 -15.85 14.10 28.27
CA SER A 258 -16.30 14.54 26.95
C SER A 258 -17.77 14.95 27.00
N LEU A 259 -18.12 16.11 26.45
CA LEU A 259 -19.51 16.58 26.42
C LEU A 259 -20.46 15.56 25.76
N LEU A 260 -19.96 14.76 24.80
CA LEU A 260 -20.72 13.67 24.17
C LEU A 260 -21.16 12.58 25.14
N LEU A 261 -20.42 12.35 26.22
CA LEU A 261 -20.76 11.35 27.25
C LEU A 261 -21.55 11.95 28.41
N LEU A 262 -21.37 13.25 28.66
CA LEU A 262 -22.01 13.98 29.74
C LEU A 262 -23.40 14.54 29.37
N LYS A 263 -23.72 14.62 28.08
CA LYS A 263 -25.06 15.04 27.66
C LYS A 263 -26.08 14.02 28.17
N PRO A 264 -27.06 14.41 29.01
CA PRO A 264 -28.08 13.50 29.45
C PRO A 264 -28.81 12.95 28.22
N LEU A 265 -28.77 11.64 28.06
CA LEU A 265 -29.77 10.92 27.28
C LEU A 265 -31.00 10.98 28.17
N GLU A 266 -32.02 11.74 27.76
CA GLU A 266 -33.28 11.78 28.49
C GLU A 266 -33.74 10.32 28.74
N ASP A 267 -34.09 10.02 30.01
CA ASP A 267 -34.71 8.75 30.41
C ASP A 267 -36.06 8.55 29.72
#